data_AF-A0A1F7A9Q0-F1
#
_entry.id   AF-A0A1F7A9Q0-F1
#
_cell.length_a   1.000
_cell.length_b   1.000
_cell.length_c   1.000
_cell.angle_alpha   90.00
_cell.angle_beta   90.00
_cell.angle_gamma   90.00
#
_symmetry.space_group_name_H-M   'P 1'
#
loop_
_entity.id
_entity.type
_entity.pdbx_description
1 polymer ?
#
loop_
_entity_poly.entity_id
_entity_poly.type
_entity_poly.pdbx_seq_one_letter_code
_entity_poly.pdbx_strand_id
1 'polypeptide(L)'
;MTEIYTQPTEAELKALAEKLKPKTPKLDDADLDLLRNLVDERRSKIALSAFKVLGFKLEFDPESVLATLESNFSKTAHKLKHGITWESVRASVRNDIKAIAILGALIERGGKPTVTAEENGRIQFDEACRNVPTEDFHGISMRGLAYDAEGQAKYNLLGICRGNAIDVAKSIHPRVTLTSRERAKKLIAAGLVTDRQAHAWLFTPDQDRGDSNDAFGGLAWRASNRIVELAKANFCYATSGARFSVSVRKVIN
;
A
#
# COMPACT_ATOMS: atom_id res chain seq x y z
N MET A 1 -31.26 -66.68 -24.50
CA MET A 1 -30.38 -65.96 -25.44
C MET A 1 -29.63 -64.93 -24.63
N THR A 2 -28.38 -65.19 -24.32
CA THR A 2 -27.54 -64.32 -23.49
C THR A 2 -26.82 -63.35 -24.44
N GLU A 3 -27.17 -62.06 -24.37
CA GLU A 3 -26.48 -61.01 -25.13
C GLU A 3 -25.05 -60.88 -24.61
N ILE A 4 -24.08 -61.15 -25.48
CA ILE A 4 -22.67 -60.95 -25.18
C ILE A 4 -22.39 -59.45 -25.30
N TYR A 5 -22.22 -58.79 -24.16
CA TYR A 5 -21.77 -57.41 -24.10
C TYR A 5 -20.29 -57.35 -24.48
N THR A 6 -19.99 -57.06 -25.75
CA THR A 6 -18.62 -56.76 -26.19
C THR A 6 -18.19 -55.40 -25.66
N GLN A 7 -17.06 -55.36 -24.96
CA GLN A 7 -16.51 -54.10 -24.47
C GLN A 7 -16.08 -53.20 -25.64
N PRO A 8 -16.34 -51.89 -25.56
CA PRO A 8 -15.96 -50.96 -26.61
C PRO A 8 -14.44 -50.94 -26.78
N THR A 9 -14.01 -50.90 -28.04
CA THR A 9 -12.61 -50.87 -28.41
C THR A 9 -11.98 -49.53 -28.02
N GLU A 10 -10.65 -49.51 -27.85
CA GLU A 10 -9.89 -48.30 -27.54
C GLU A 10 -10.12 -47.19 -28.58
N ALA A 11 -10.33 -47.55 -29.84
CA ALA A 11 -10.65 -46.62 -30.92
C ALA A 11 -12.01 -45.93 -30.71
N GLU A 12 -13.02 -46.67 -30.25
CA GLU A 12 -14.36 -46.14 -29.98
C GLU A 12 -14.37 -45.23 -28.75
N LEU A 13 -13.62 -45.60 -27.70
CA LEU A 13 -13.43 -44.75 -26.52
C LEU A 13 -12.71 -43.44 -26.87
N LYS A 14 -11.71 -43.50 -27.76
CA LYS A 14 -10.96 -42.31 -28.20
C LYS A 14 -11.79 -41.39 -29.08
N ALA A 15 -12.61 -41.93 -29.98
CA ALA A 15 -13.54 -41.16 -30.80
C ALA A 15 -14.64 -40.49 -29.96
N LEU A 16 -15.12 -41.17 -28.91
CA LEU A 16 -16.09 -40.62 -27.96
C LEU A 16 -15.46 -39.50 -27.12
N ALA A 17 -14.23 -39.68 -26.64
CA ALA A 17 -13.50 -38.65 -25.90
C ALA A 17 -13.25 -37.39 -26.74
N GLU A 18 -12.96 -37.54 -28.03
CA GLU A 18 -12.72 -36.41 -28.93
C GLU A 18 -14.00 -35.63 -29.25
N LYS A 19 -15.15 -36.32 -29.33
CA LYS A 19 -16.48 -35.69 -29.44
C LYS A 19 -16.91 -34.98 -28.16
N LEU A 20 -16.46 -35.45 -26.99
CA LEU A 20 -16.82 -34.93 -25.68
C LEU A 20 -15.86 -33.86 -25.16
N LYS A 21 -14.79 -33.51 -25.89
CA LYS A 21 -13.92 -32.39 -25.52
C LYS A 21 -14.75 -31.10 -25.49
N PRO A 22 -14.89 -30.44 -24.33
CA PRO A 22 -15.62 -29.18 -24.26
C PRO A 22 -14.90 -28.16 -25.15
N LYS A 23 -15.64 -27.56 -26.09
CA LYS A 23 -15.15 -26.37 -26.83
C LYS A 23 -15.04 -25.23 -25.82
N THR A 24 -13.87 -25.09 -25.20
CA THR A 24 -13.57 -23.95 -24.36
C THR A 24 -13.65 -22.70 -25.24
N PRO A 25 -14.53 -21.72 -24.96
CA PRO A 25 -14.50 -20.47 -25.68
C PRO A 25 -13.11 -19.84 -25.50
N LYS A 26 -12.49 -19.39 -26.59
CA LYS A 26 -11.28 -18.56 -26.51
C LYS A 26 -11.71 -17.23 -25.93
N LEU A 27 -11.57 -17.08 -24.61
CA LEU A 27 -11.68 -15.80 -23.92
C LEU A 27 -10.52 -14.94 -24.41
N ASP A 28 -10.81 -13.74 -24.89
CA ASP A 28 -9.77 -12.77 -25.21
C ASP A 28 -9.26 -12.10 -23.91
N ASP A 29 -8.23 -11.26 -24.02
CA ASP A 29 -7.64 -10.61 -22.86
C ASP A 29 -8.64 -9.68 -22.13
N ALA A 30 -9.63 -9.13 -22.83
CA ALA A 30 -10.67 -8.30 -22.23
C ALA A 30 -11.66 -9.15 -21.42
N ASP A 31 -12.03 -10.33 -21.92
CA ASP A 31 -12.85 -11.31 -21.20
C ASP A 31 -12.11 -11.85 -19.96
N LEU A 32 -10.81 -12.10 -20.07
CA LEU A 32 -9.98 -12.54 -18.95
C LEU A 32 -9.85 -11.47 -17.86
N ASP A 33 -9.70 -10.20 -18.25
CA ASP A 33 -9.65 -9.09 -17.31
C ASP A 33 -11.02 -8.81 -16.68
N LEU A 34 -12.12 -8.94 -17.43
CA LEU A 34 -13.48 -8.89 -16.90
C LEU A 34 -13.72 -10.02 -15.90
N LEU A 35 -13.30 -11.25 -16.20
CA LEU A 35 -13.41 -12.39 -15.28
C LEU A 35 -12.54 -12.21 -14.04
N ARG A 36 -11.32 -11.68 -14.18
CA ARG A 36 -10.48 -11.32 -13.02
C ARG A 36 -11.14 -10.26 -12.15
N ASN A 37 -11.71 -9.22 -12.76
CA ASN A 37 -12.42 -8.16 -12.05
C ASN A 37 -13.68 -8.70 -11.35
N LEU A 38 -14.47 -9.56 -12.01
CA LEU A 38 -15.66 -10.19 -11.43
C LEU A 38 -15.31 -11.17 -10.31
N VAL A 39 -14.21 -11.91 -10.44
CA VAL A 39 -13.70 -12.81 -9.39
C VAL A 39 -13.20 -12.01 -8.19
N ASP A 40 -12.52 -10.88 -8.41
CA ASP A 40 -12.07 -10.00 -7.34
C ASP A 40 -13.26 -9.31 -6.66
N GLU A 41 -14.26 -8.84 -7.41
CA GLU A 41 -15.45 -8.19 -6.86
C GLU A 41 -16.34 -9.18 -6.08
N ARG A 42 -16.52 -10.42 -6.60
CA ARG A 42 -17.15 -11.51 -5.85
C ARG A 42 -16.34 -11.90 -4.62
N ARG A 43 -15.01 -11.99 -4.72
CA ARG A 43 -14.14 -12.27 -3.56
C ARG A 43 -14.25 -11.19 -2.50
N SER A 44 -14.39 -9.91 -2.86
CA SER A 44 -14.53 -8.82 -1.89
C SER A 44 -15.91 -8.78 -1.23
N LYS A 45 -17.00 -9.01 -2.00
CA LYS A 45 -18.35 -9.14 -1.43
C LYS A 45 -18.44 -10.38 -0.54
N ILE A 46 -17.92 -11.52 -0.99
CA ILE A 46 -17.82 -12.76 -0.22
C ILE A 46 -16.95 -12.54 1.00
N ALA A 47 -15.81 -11.85 0.91
CA ALA A 47 -14.94 -11.55 2.04
C ALA A 47 -15.67 -10.68 3.08
N LEU A 48 -16.30 -9.57 2.70
CA LEU A 48 -17.06 -8.73 3.64
C LEU A 48 -18.20 -9.51 4.31
N SER A 49 -18.94 -10.33 3.56
CA SER A 49 -20.00 -11.19 4.14
C SER A 49 -19.44 -12.34 4.99
N ALA A 50 -18.32 -12.96 4.58
CA ALA A 50 -17.67 -14.05 5.29
C ALA A 50 -17.02 -13.54 6.57
N PHE A 51 -16.46 -12.33 6.61
CA PHE A 51 -15.96 -11.71 7.84
C PHE A 51 -17.08 -11.48 8.86
N LYS A 52 -18.26 -11.03 8.40
CA LYS A 52 -19.45 -10.85 9.23
C LYS A 52 -20.01 -12.19 9.76
N VAL A 53 -19.91 -13.26 8.98
CA VAL A 53 -20.36 -14.61 9.33
C VAL A 53 -19.33 -15.38 10.19
N LEU A 54 -18.04 -15.14 9.99
CA LEU A 54 -16.93 -15.85 10.67
C LEU A 54 -16.44 -15.14 11.94
N GLY A 55 -17.04 -14.01 12.33
CA GLY A 55 -16.72 -13.33 13.58
C GLY A 55 -15.32 -12.70 13.64
N PHE A 56 -14.65 -12.53 12.49
CA PHE A 56 -13.41 -11.77 12.44
C PHE A 56 -13.72 -10.29 12.68
N LYS A 57 -13.29 -9.77 13.84
CA LYS A 57 -13.28 -8.34 14.10
C LYS A 57 -12.28 -7.69 13.15
N LEU A 58 -12.77 -6.90 12.20
CA LEU A 58 -11.97 -5.79 11.71
C LEU A 58 -11.67 -4.90 12.92
N GLU A 59 -10.38 -4.61 13.15
CA GLU A 59 -9.98 -3.66 14.19
C GLU A 59 -10.59 -2.27 13.93
N PHE A 60 -10.93 -1.96 12.67
CA PHE A 60 -11.48 -0.68 12.24
C PHE A 60 -12.86 -0.83 11.60
N ASP A 61 -13.78 0.07 11.95
CA ASP A 61 -15.05 0.21 11.24
C ASP A 61 -14.80 0.79 9.83
N PRO A 62 -15.13 0.05 8.74
CA PRO A 62 -14.87 0.49 7.37
C PRO A 62 -15.51 1.83 7.02
N GLU A 63 -16.72 2.12 7.51
CA GLU A 63 -17.40 3.37 7.18
C GLU A 63 -16.75 4.56 7.92
N SER A 64 -16.28 4.38 9.15
CA SER A 64 -15.48 5.38 9.86
C SER A 64 -14.16 5.71 9.13
N VAL A 65 -13.45 4.70 8.63
CA VAL A 65 -12.25 4.88 7.80
C VAL A 65 -12.58 5.68 6.53
N LEU A 66 -13.62 5.27 5.80
CA LEU A 66 -14.06 5.95 4.58
C LEU A 66 -14.48 7.40 4.83
N ALA A 67 -15.21 7.68 5.91
CA ALA A 67 -15.63 9.03 6.28
C ALA A 67 -14.43 9.94 6.59
N THR A 68 -13.40 9.40 7.25
CA THR A 68 -12.16 10.14 7.52
C THR A 68 -11.41 10.45 6.23
N LEU A 69 -11.31 9.46 5.33
CA LEU A 69 -10.70 9.62 4.01
C LEU A 69 -11.46 10.63 3.14
N GLU A 70 -12.80 10.66 3.20
CA GLU A 70 -13.65 11.63 2.49
C GLU A 70 -13.39 13.06 2.97
N SER A 71 -13.32 13.22 4.30
CA SER A 71 -13.02 14.52 4.92
C SER A 71 -11.64 15.02 4.49
N ASN A 72 -10.64 14.14 4.46
CA ASN A 72 -9.30 14.48 4.00
C ASN A 72 -9.29 14.83 2.51
N PHE A 73 -9.89 13.97 1.68
CA PHE A 73 -9.98 14.16 0.23
C PHE A 73 -10.59 15.51 -0.14
N SER A 74 -11.73 15.87 0.46
CA SER A 74 -12.41 17.15 0.21
C SER A 74 -11.53 18.36 0.54
N LYS A 75 -10.69 18.25 1.58
CA LYS A 75 -9.76 19.31 2.00
C LYS A 75 -8.50 19.40 1.13
N THR A 76 -8.12 18.33 0.42
CA THR A 76 -6.84 18.23 -0.28
C THR A 76 -6.95 18.17 -1.80
N ALA A 77 -8.08 17.71 -2.35
CA ALA A 77 -8.26 17.47 -3.77
C ALA A 77 -7.99 18.73 -4.62
N HIS A 78 -8.49 19.89 -4.19
CA HIS A 78 -8.26 21.16 -4.88
C HIS A 78 -6.79 21.61 -4.89
N LYS A 79 -5.99 21.16 -3.90
CA LYS A 79 -4.57 21.50 -3.77
C LYS A 79 -3.69 20.58 -4.60
N LEU A 80 -4.04 19.30 -4.68
CA LEU A 80 -3.25 18.28 -5.38
C LEU A 80 -3.64 18.12 -6.85
N LYS A 81 -4.85 18.54 -7.25
CA LYS A 81 -5.34 18.56 -8.64
C LYS A 81 -5.11 17.24 -9.39
N HIS A 82 -5.32 16.11 -8.72
CA HIS A 82 -5.07 14.77 -9.27
C HIS A 82 -6.16 14.28 -10.24
N GLY A 83 -7.29 14.99 -10.40
CA GLY A 83 -8.34 14.64 -11.37
C GLY A 83 -9.15 13.38 -11.04
N ILE A 84 -9.11 12.93 -9.78
CA ILE A 84 -9.82 11.73 -9.29
C ILE A 84 -11.08 12.22 -8.56
N THR A 85 -12.17 11.45 -8.62
CA THR A 85 -13.40 11.73 -7.88
C THR A 85 -13.46 10.93 -6.58
N TRP A 86 -14.18 11.44 -5.58
CA TRP A 86 -14.32 10.72 -4.31
C TRP A 86 -15.05 9.39 -4.50
N GLU A 87 -16.03 9.33 -5.40
CA GLU A 87 -16.81 8.13 -5.71
C GLU A 87 -15.90 7.00 -6.20
N SER A 88 -14.92 7.32 -7.06
CA SER A 88 -13.94 6.34 -7.54
C SER A 88 -13.03 5.85 -6.41
N VAL A 89 -12.59 6.76 -5.52
CA VAL A 89 -11.77 6.41 -4.36
C VAL A 89 -12.54 5.51 -3.41
N ARG A 90 -13.77 5.89 -3.05
CA ARG A 90 -14.65 5.14 -2.17
C ARG A 90 -14.92 3.75 -2.70
N ALA A 91 -15.28 3.60 -3.99
CA ALA A 91 -15.51 2.30 -4.60
C ALA A 91 -14.25 1.41 -4.55
N SER A 92 -13.09 2.00 -4.83
CA SER A 92 -11.81 1.29 -4.82
C SER A 92 -11.40 0.80 -3.43
N VAL A 93 -11.51 1.66 -2.41
CA VAL A 93 -11.18 1.31 -1.02
C VAL A 93 -12.19 0.34 -0.42
N ARG A 94 -13.50 0.54 -0.67
CA ARG A 94 -14.57 -0.33 -0.16
C ARG A 94 -14.43 -1.78 -0.66
N ASN A 95 -13.92 -1.95 -1.88
CA ASN A 95 -13.68 -3.27 -2.48
C ASN A 95 -12.32 -3.88 -2.09
N ASP A 96 -11.53 -3.22 -1.24
CA ASP A 96 -10.20 -3.68 -0.82
C ASP A 96 -10.10 -3.67 0.72
N ILE A 97 -10.54 -4.77 1.34
CA ILE A 97 -10.58 -4.91 2.81
C ILE A 97 -9.20 -4.71 3.45
N LYS A 98 -8.13 -5.10 2.75
CA LYS A 98 -6.75 -4.89 3.22
C LYS A 98 -6.40 -3.42 3.19
N ALA A 99 -6.81 -2.69 2.15
CA ALA A 99 -6.64 -1.23 2.12
C ALA A 99 -7.39 -0.55 3.26
N ILE A 100 -8.60 -0.98 3.60
CA ILE A 100 -9.34 -0.45 4.76
C ILE A 100 -8.55 -0.65 6.06
N ALA A 101 -8.03 -1.86 6.30
CA ALA A 101 -7.25 -2.14 7.50
C ALA A 101 -5.97 -1.28 7.56
N ILE A 102 -5.24 -1.17 6.45
CA ILE A 102 -4.01 -0.36 6.36
C ILE A 102 -4.31 1.13 6.59
N LEU A 103 -5.30 1.67 5.89
CA LEU A 103 -5.67 3.08 5.98
C LEU A 103 -6.22 3.40 7.38
N GLY A 104 -6.97 2.47 7.98
CA GLY A 104 -7.40 2.54 9.38
C GLY A 104 -6.23 2.64 10.36
N ALA A 105 -5.25 1.76 10.25
CA ALA A 105 -4.04 1.78 11.09
C ALA A 105 -3.24 3.08 10.93
N LEU A 106 -3.13 3.60 9.68
CA LEU A 106 -2.49 4.89 9.43
C LEU A 106 -3.29 6.07 10.02
N ILE A 107 -4.62 5.99 10.07
CA ILE A 107 -5.48 7.01 10.69
C ILE A 107 -5.37 6.96 12.22
N GLU A 108 -5.41 5.76 12.81
CA GLU A 108 -5.37 5.55 14.27
C GLU A 108 -4.08 6.11 14.88
N ARG A 109 -2.94 5.94 14.21
CA ARG A 109 -1.67 6.55 14.64
C ARG A 109 -1.60 8.08 14.45
N GLY A 110 -2.70 8.74 14.07
CA GLY A 110 -2.77 10.18 13.83
C GLY A 110 -2.33 10.62 12.43
N GLY A 111 -2.10 9.68 11.52
CA GLY A 111 -1.83 9.98 10.11
C GLY A 111 -3.06 10.55 9.41
N LYS A 112 -2.83 11.22 8.28
CA LYS A 112 -3.91 11.77 7.42
C LYS A 112 -3.72 11.27 6.00
N PRO A 113 -4.03 9.99 5.71
CA PRO A 113 -3.90 9.46 4.36
C PRO A 113 -4.75 10.28 3.40
N THR A 114 -4.13 10.73 2.32
CA THR A 114 -4.74 11.56 1.29
C THR A 114 -4.36 11.00 -0.07
N VAL A 115 -5.30 11.06 -1.01
CA VAL A 115 -5.07 10.70 -2.40
C VAL A 115 -4.12 11.70 -3.06
N THR A 116 -3.02 11.22 -3.61
CA THR A 116 -1.98 12.06 -4.23
C THR A 116 -1.89 11.88 -5.73
N ALA A 117 -2.22 10.69 -6.23
CA ALA A 117 -2.14 10.35 -7.64
C ALA A 117 -2.99 9.12 -7.96
N GLU A 118 -3.23 8.94 -9.25
CA GLU A 118 -3.63 7.68 -9.84
C GLU A 118 -2.59 7.31 -10.88
N GLU A 119 -1.96 6.16 -10.70
CA GLU A 119 -0.86 5.69 -11.55
C GLU A 119 -1.04 4.19 -11.80
N ASN A 120 -0.99 3.76 -13.07
CA ASN A 120 -1.06 2.36 -13.48
C ASN A 120 -2.27 1.60 -12.90
N GLY A 121 -3.45 2.24 -12.95
CA GLY A 121 -4.69 1.67 -12.40
C GLY A 121 -4.69 1.54 -10.87
N ARG A 122 -3.88 2.33 -10.16
CA ARG A 122 -3.81 2.35 -8.70
C ARG A 122 -3.96 3.75 -8.16
N ILE A 123 -4.83 3.91 -7.17
CA ILE A 123 -4.98 5.12 -6.37
C ILE A 123 -3.89 5.12 -5.31
N GLN A 124 -3.08 6.17 -5.30
CA GLN A 124 -1.98 6.34 -4.36
C GLN A 124 -2.46 7.18 -3.18
N PHE A 125 -2.29 6.64 -1.98
CA PHE A 125 -2.47 7.37 -0.74
C PHE A 125 -1.10 7.62 -0.14
N ASP A 126 -0.86 8.85 0.30
CA ASP A 126 0.28 9.21 1.12
C ASP A 126 -0.22 9.87 2.40
N GLU A 127 0.52 9.71 3.49
CA GLU A 127 0.25 10.48 4.68
C GLU A 127 0.49 11.98 4.41
N ALA A 128 -0.57 12.78 4.45
CA ALA A 128 -0.56 14.23 4.30
C ALA A 128 -0.69 14.94 5.66
N CYS A 129 -0.11 14.35 6.71
CA CYS A 129 -0.07 14.96 8.03
C CYS A 129 0.96 16.09 8.09
N ARG A 130 0.58 17.18 8.78
CA ARG A 130 1.44 18.36 9.00
C ARG A 130 2.75 17.97 9.66
N ASN A 131 2.67 17.11 10.68
CA ASN A 131 3.80 16.51 11.37
C ASN A 131 3.71 15.00 11.25
N VAL A 132 4.85 14.32 11.14
CA VAL A 132 4.89 12.85 11.17
C VAL A 132 4.58 12.36 12.58
N PRO A 133 3.62 11.44 12.79
CA PRO A 133 3.40 10.86 14.11
C PRO A 133 4.66 10.15 14.60
N THR A 134 5.17 10.56 15.76
CA THR A 134 6.38 9.97 16.37
C THR A 134 6.08 8.93 17.45
N GLU A 135 4.81 8.74 17.79
CA GLU A 135 4.37 7.79 18.82
C GLU A 135 4.48 6.35 18.31
N ASP A 136 4.62 5.42 19.25
CA ASP A 136 4.95 4.03 18.97
C ASP A 136 3.83 3.35 18.15
N PHE A 137 4.14 2.96 16.92
CA PHE A 137 3.21 2.20 16.08
C PHE A 137 3.22 0.73 16.53
N HIS A 138 2.20 0.29 17.27
CA HIS A 138 2.13 -1.04 17.88
C HIS A 138 3.41 -1.44 18.64
N GLY A 139 3.96 -0.49 19.42
CA GLY A 139 5.18 -0.71 20.21
C GLY A 139 6.49 -0.46 19.46
N ILE A 140 6.44 0.01 18.21
CA ILE A 140 7.64 0.40 17.46
C ILE A 140 7.80 1.91 17.47
N SER A 141 8.85 2.39 18.16
CA SER A 141 9.13 3.82 18.21
C SER A 141 9.54 4.35 16.86
N MET A 142 8.79 5.36 16.40
CA MET A 142 9.09 6.05 15.16
C MET A 142 10.30 6.98 15.30
N ARG A 143 10.85 7.17 16.50
CA ARG A 143 12.05 7.98 16.75
C ARG A 143 13.30 7.12 16.71
N GLY A 144 14.36 7.67 16.13
CA GLY A 144 15.66 7.00 16.07
C GLY A 144 15.66 5.76 15.20
N LEU A 145 14.89 5.79 14.11
CA LEU A 145 14.93 4.78 13.06
C LEU A 145 16.12 5.03 12.14
N ALA A 146 16.83 3.96 11.80
CA ALA A 146 17.66 3.94 10.60
C ALA A 146 16.77 3.91 9.35
N TYR A 147 17.36 4.11 8.17
CA TYR A 147 16.63 3.92 6.91
C TYR A 147 16.25 2.45 6.70
N ASP A 148 17.25 1.55 6.73
CA ASP A 148 17.11 0.11 6.48
C ASP A 148 17.90 -0.74 7.49
N ALA A 149 17.79 -2.06 7.36
CA ALA A 149 18.43 -3.02 8.26
C ALA A 149 19.97 -2.97 8.22
N GLU A 150 20.55 -2.64 7.06
CA GLU A 150 22.01 -2.53 6.91
C GLU A 150 22.54 -1.27 7.61
N GLY A 151 21.89 -0.13 7.39
CA GLY A 151 22.16 1.11 8.10
C GLY A 151 21.95 0.97 9.62
N GLN A 152 20.93 0.23 10.04
CA GLN A 152 20.71 -0.13 11.44
C GLN A 152 21.88 -0.96 11.99
N ALA A 153 22.24 -2.08 11.34
CA ALA A 153 23.27 -3.00 11.83
C ALA A 153 24.65 -2.32 11.95
N LYS A 154 25.02 -1.48 10.98
CA LYS A 154 26.34 -0.86 10.91
C LYS A 154 26.61 0.16 12.02
N TYR A 155 25.58 0.77 12.59
CA TYR A 155 25.75 1.86 13.56
C TYR A 155 24.89 1.72 14.81
N ASN A 156 24.35 0.53 15.07
CA ASN A 156 23.76 0.18 16.37
C ASN A 156 24.82 0.07 17.49
N LEU A 157 26.00 0.66 17.30
CA LEU A 157 27.16 0.62 18.20
C LEU A 157 26.88 1.20 19.60
N LEU A 158 25.80 1.98 19.75
CA LEU A 158 25.42 2.63 21.00
C LEU A 158 24.00 2.26 21.48
N GLY A 159 23.32 1.30 20.83
CA GLY A 159 21.92 0.95 21.17
C GLY A 159 20.91 2.06 20.91
N ILE A 160 21.28 3.06 20.10
CA ILE A 160 20.47 4.26 19.82
C ILE A 160 19.38 3.95 18.77
N CYS A 161 19.64 3.02 17.86
CA CYS A 161 18.70 2.68 16.80
C CYS A 161 17.55 1.82 17.33
N ARG A 162 16.31 2.29 17.16
CA ARG A 162 15.10 1.59 17.60
C ARG A 162 14.47 0.69 16.53
N GLY A 163 15.13 0.56 15.39
CA GLY A 163 14.66 -0.18 14.22
C GLY A 163 15.06 0.53 12.94
N ASN A 164 14.37 0.22 11.86
CA ASN A 164 14.54 0.89 10.58
C ASN A 164 13.21 1.16 9.87
N ALA A 165 13.16 2.23 9.08
CA ALA A 165 11.95 2.74 8.46
C ALA A 165 11.35 1.78 7.41
N ILE A 166 12.19 1.04 6.68
CA ILE A 166 11.73 0.02 5.73
C ILE A 166 10.98 -1.11 6.45
N ASP A 167 11.54 -1.63 7.54
CA ASP A 167 10.92 -2.76 8.24
C ASP A 167 9.68 -2.33 9.02
N VAL A 168 9.63 -1.09 9.53
CA VAL A 168 8.39 -0.51 10.05
C VAL A 168 7.31 -0.42 8.97
N ALA A 169 7.65 0.01 7.76
CA ALA A 169 6.69 0.04 6.65
C ALA A 169 6.13 -1.36 6.38
N LYS A 170 6.99 -2.38 6.34
CA LYS A 170 6.60 -3.78 6.13
C LYS A 170 5.77 -4.34 7.29
N SER A 171 6.07 -3.96 8.54
CA SER A 171 5.35 -4.44 9.72
C SER A 171 3.93 -3.88 9.80
N ILE A 172 3.68 -2.67 9.24
CA ILE A 172 2.32 -2.16 9.05
C ILE A 172 1.58 -3.06 8.07
N HIS A 173 2.11 -3.22 6.85
CA HIS A 173 1.60 -4.15 5.85
C HIS A 173 2.58 -4.22 4.66
N PRO A 174 2.68 -5.35 3.94
CA PRO A 174 3.48 -5.47 2.71
C PRO A 174 3.16 -4.50 1.56
N ARG A 175 2.08 -3.70 1.68
CA ARG A 175 1.65 -2.70 0.68
C ARG A 175 2.00 -1.29 1.12
N VAL A 176 2.45 -1.14 2.36
CA VAL A 176 2.91 0.13 2.90
C VAL A 176 4.39 0.25 2.56
N THR A 177 4.72 1.41 2.00
CA THR A 177 6.09 1.76 1.62
C THR A 177 6.37 3.18 2.07
N LEU A 178 7.64 3.57 2.11
CA LEU A 178 7.98 4.96 2.37
C LEU A 178 7.48 5.85 1.21
N THR A 179 7.05 7.07 1.52
CA THR A 179 6.68 8.05 0.49
C THR A 179 7.91 8.43 -0.35
N SER A 180 7.77 8.46 -1.68
CA SER A 180 8.88 8.83 -2.57
C SER A 180 9.21 10.32 -2.55
N ARG A 181 10.44 10.66 -2.98
CA ARG A 181 10.89 12.06 -3.14
C ARG A 181 9.91 12.92 -3.92
N GLU A 182 9.47 12.44 -5.08
CA GLU A 182 8.61 13.22 -5.97
C GLU A 182 7.21 13.43 -5.39
N ARG A 183 6.68 12.44 -4.66
CA ARG A 183 5.41 12.58 -3.92
C ARG A 183 5.54 13.56 -2.76
N ALA A 184 6.62 13.48 -1.99
CA ALA A 184 6.90 14.43 -0.91
C ALA A 184 6.95 15.88 -1.42
N LYS A 185 7.64 16.14 -2.54
CA LYS A 185 7.67 17.47 -3.19
C LYS A 185 6.27 17.97 -3.55
N LYS A 186 5.40 17.12 -4.12
CA LYS A 186 4.01 17.48 -4.45
C LYS A 186 3.21 17.87 -3.21
N LEU A 187 3.32 17.09 -2.14
CA LEU A 187 2.65 17.37 -0.86
C LEU A 187 3.11 18.69 -0.23
N ILE A 188 4.39 19.02 -0.36
CA ILE A 188 4.97 20.29 0.11
C ILE A 188 4.47 21.47 -0.72
N ALA A 189 4.50 21.35 -2.05
CA ALA A 189 4.02 22.39 -2.97
C ALA A 189 2.52 22.68 -2.73
N ALA A 190 1.74 21.64 -2.41
CA ALA A 190 0.33 21.75 -2.04
C ALA A 190 0.10 22.30 -0.61
N GLY A 191 1.15 22.53 0.18
CA GLY A 191 1.06 23.03 1.55
C GLY A 191 0.43 22.05 2.53
N LEU A 192 0.41 20.75 2.20
CA LEU A 192 -0.17 19.70 3.04
C LEU A 192 0.82 19.18 4.08
N VAL A 193 2.10 19.29 3.78
CA VAL A 193 3.19 18.88 4.66
C VAL A 193 4.01 20.10 5.04
N THR A 194 4.05 20.40 6.34
CA THR A 194 4.89 21.45 6.93
C THR A 194 5.27 21.00 8.34
N ASP A 195 6.23 20.09 8.44
CA ASP A 195 6.71 19.70 9.75
C ASP A 195 7.69 20.75 10.29
N ARG A 196 7.70 20.88 11.61
CA ARG A 196 8.76 21.55 12.37
C ARG A 196 9.71 20.53 13.03
N GLN A 197 9.44 19.22 12.87
CA GLN A 197 10.21 18.09 13.40
C GLN A 197 11.20 17.52 12.38
N ALA A 198 12.22 16.84 12.85
CA ALA A 198 13.40 16.53 12.05
C ALA A 198 13.19 15.41 11.00
N HIS A 199 13.84 15.58 9.85
CA HIS A 199 14.26 14.56 8.86
C HIS A 199 13.46 13.24 8.85
N ALA A 200 12.21 13.27 8.37
CA ALA A 200 11.44 12.03 8.17
C ALA A 200 11.96 11.25 6.94
N TRP A 201 12.05 9.93 7.06
CA TRP A 201 12.50 9.03 5.98
C TRP A 201 11.56 9.02 4.79
N LEU A 202 12.15 9.05 3.59
CA LEU A 202 11.49 8.89 2.30
C LEU A 202 12.05 7.67 1.56
N PHE A 203 11.25 7.11 0.66
CA PHE A 203 11.72 6.04 -0.21
C PHE A 203 12.87 6.54 -1.08
N THR A 204 13.95 5.76 -1.08
CA THR A 204 15.17 6.05 -1.83
C THR A 204 15.42 4.91 -2.82
N PRO A 205 15.32 5.17 -4.14
CA PRO A 205 15.71 4.21 -5.16
C PRO A 205 17.14 3.73 -4.98
N ASP A 206 17.43 2.48 -5.33
CA ASP A 206 18.75 1.88 -5.12
C ASP A 206 19.87 2.71 -5.76
N GLN A 207 19.65 3.27 -6.96
CA GLN A 207 20.64 4.10 -7.64
C GLN A 207 20.94 5.44 -6.95
N ASP A 208 20.04 5.92 -6.10
CA ASP A 208 20.21 7.16 -5.35
C ASP A 208 20.85 6.90 -3.97
N ARG A 209 21.13 5.63 -3.64
CA ARG A 209 21.77 5.23 -2.38
C ARG A 209 23.30 5.38 -2.51
N GLY A 210 23.81 6.56 -2.14
CA GLY A 210 25.23 6.83 -1.89
C GLY A 210 25.85 7.97 -2.73
N ASP A 211 26.26 9.07 -2.10
CA ASP A 211 27.65 9.32 -1.69
C ASP A 211 27.79 10.66 -0.95
N SER A 212 28.31 10.62 0.27
CA SER A 212 29.31 11.57 0.79
C SER A 212 29.85 11.02 2.10
N ASN A 213 30.63 9.93 1.99
CA ASN A 213 31.42 9.30 3.06
C ASN A 213 30.62 8.70 4.24
N ASP A 214 29.78 7.75 3.82
CA ASP A 214 29.41 6.44 4.36
C ASP A 214 28.66 6.29 5.70
N ALA A 215 27.59 5.47 5.77
CA ALA A 215 27.15 4.41 4.84
C ALA A 215 25.63 4.25 4.68
N PHE A 216 25.24 4.06 3.42
CA PHE A 216 23.91 3.98 2.80
C PHE A 216 23.10 5.27 2.92
N GLY A 217 23.19 6.18 1.95
CA GLY A 217 22.38 7.40 1.99
C GLY A 217 20.89 7.10 1.75
N GLY A 218 20.01 7.46 2.69
CA GLY A 218 18.57 7.53 2.48
C GLY A 218 18.15 8.98 2.27
N LEU A 219 17.09 9.23 1.51
CA LEU A 219 16.48 10.54 1.42
C LEU A 219 15.68 10.79 2.70
N ALA A 220 15.92 11.95 3.30
CA ALA A 220 15.12 12.44 4.41
C ALA A 220 14.64 13.85 4.13
N TRP A 221 13.50 14.20 4.70
CA TRP A 221 12.89 15.49 4.48
C TRP A 221 13.12 16.45 5.66
N ARG A 222 13.79 17.58 5.40
CA ARG A 222 14.18 18.58 6.39
C ARG A 222 13.09 19.63 6.61
N ALA A 223 12.57 19.67 7.83
CA ALA A 223 11.56 20.62 8.28
C ALA A 223 11.93 22.09 8.08
N SER A 224 13.14 22.50 8.46
CA SER A 224 13.49 23.93 8.56
C SER A 224 13.37 24.68 7.22
N ASN A 225 13.62 23.98 6.11
CA ASN A 225 13.63 24.59 4.77
C ASN A 225 12.63 23.93 3.81
N ARG A 226 11.88 22.92 4.27
CA ARG A 226 11.04 22.04 3.44
C ARG A 226 11.80 21.38 2.27
N ILE A 227 13.09 21.10 2.44
CA ILE A 227 13.96 20.52 1.41
C ILE A 227 14.09 19.02 1.65
N VAL A 228 14.17 18.23 0.57
CA VAL A 228 14.59 16.82 0.64
C VAL A 228 16.10 16.77 0.44
N GLU A 229 16.82 16.13 1.36
CA GLU A 229 18.28 15.99 1.30
C GLU A 229 18.72 14.53 1.46
N LEU A 230 19.98 14.27 1.09
CA LEU A 230 20.64 13.00 1.37
C LEU A 230 20.99 12.95 2.87
N ALA A 231 20.47 11.96 3.58
CA ALA A 231 20.80 11.69 4.97
C ALA A 231 21.55 10.35 5.05
N LYS A 232 22.48 10.22 6.00
CA LYS A 232 23.12 8.91 6.22
C LYS A 232 22.09 7.95 6.80
N ALA A 233 21.93 6.73 6.27
CA ALA A 233 20.91 5.75 6.70
C ALA A 233 20.94 5.45 8.19
N ASN A 234 22.09 5.66 8.80
CA ASN A 234 22.35 5.39 10.19
C ASN A 234 22.00 6.53 11.15
N PHE A 235 21.43 7.64 10.67
CA PHE A 235 21.02 8.76 11.52
C PHE A 235 19.81 8.37 12.38
N CYS A 236 20.07 7.58 13.42
CA CYS A 236 19.13 7.19 14.46
C CYS A 236 18.96 8.28 15.54
N TYR A 237 19.32 9.53 15.25
CA TYR A 237 19.14 10.63 16.20
C TYR A 237 17.65 10.98 16.36
N ALA A 238 17.31 11.42 17.57
CA ALA A 238 16.04 11.20 18.28
C ALA A 238 14.74 11.82 17.70
N THR A 239 14.68 12.17 16.42
CA THR A 239 13.55 12.92 15.82
C THR A 239 13.14 12.47 14.42
N SER A 240 13.88 11.56 13.78
CA SER A 240 13.55 11.06 12.43
C SER A 240 12.43 10.02 12.46
N GLY A 241 11.22 10.45 12.06
CA GLY A 241 10.07 9.59 11.76
C GLY A 241 10.13 8.95 10.37
N ALA A 242 9.05 8.27 9.97
CA ALA A 242 8.86 7.80 8.59
C ALA A 242 7.49 8.21 8.07
N ARG A 243 7.42 8.56 6.79
CA ARG A 243 6.18 8.89 6.11
C ARG A 243 5.81 7.75 5.17
N PHE A 244 4.57 7.29 5.29
CA PHE A 244 4.10 6.10 4.59
C PHE A 244 3.17 6.42 3.42
N SER A 245 3.19 5.51 2.47
CA SER A 245 2.33 5.48 1.31
C SER A 245 1.75 4.09 1.10
N VAL A 246 0.53 4.03 0.57
CA VAL A 246 -0.16 2.79 0.22
C VAL A 246 -0.86 2.95 -1.13
N SER A 247 -0.71 1.95 -1.99
CA SER A 247 -1.40 1.91 -3.29
C SER A 247 -2.62 0.99 -3.23
N VAL A 248 -3.78 1.50 -3.63
CA VAL A 248 -5.05 0.77 -3.74
C VAL A 248 -5.37 0.54 -5.21
N ARG A 249 -5.78 -0.67 -5.60
CA ARG A 249 -6.18 -0.92 -6.99
C ARG A 249 -7.45 -0.12 -7.29
N LYS A 250 -7.46 0.62 -8.39
CA LYS A 250 -8.64 1.35 -8.83
C LYS A 250 -9.67 0.36 -9.36
N VAL A 251 -10.91 0.52 -8.90
CA VAL A 251 -12.06 -0.15 -9.51
C VAL A 251 -12.51 0.72 -10.68
N ILE A 252 -12.54 0.12 -11.88
CA ILE A 252 -13.12 0.75 -13.07
C ILE A 252 -14.61 0.41 -13.02
N ASN A 253 -15.43 1.44 -12.82
CA ASN A 253 -16.88 1.34 -12.98
C ASN A 253 -17.26 1.57 -14.43
#